data_AF-A0A699TLN5-F1
#
_entry.id   AF-A0A699TLN5-F1
#
_cell.length_a   1.000
_cell.length_b   1.000
_cell.length_c   1.000
_cell.angle_alpha   90.00
_cell.angle_beta   90.00
_cell.angle_gamma   90.00
#
_symmetry.space_group_name_H-M   'P 1'
#
loop_
_entity.id
_entity.type
_entity.pdbx_description
1 polymer ?
#
loop_
_entity_poly.entity_id
_entity_poly.type
_entity_poly.pdbx_seq_one_letter_code
_entity_poly.pdbx_strand_id
1 'polypeptide(L)'
;YALWKVIENGVTLPKTQVVEGVTTVMPITTVEEKAQRRLEAKARSTLMMGILNEHQLKFNSIKDAKQLLEAAEKRFGGNAATKKT
;
A
#
# COMPACT_ATOMS: atom_id res chain seq x y z
N TYR A 1 -2.29 12.57 9.76
CA TYR A 1 -3.70 12.54 9.28
C TYR A 1 -3.86 11.97 7.86
N ALA A 2 -2.82 11.94 7.00
CA ALA A 2 -2.96 11.54 5.58
C ALA A 2 -2.94 10.03 5.28
N LEU A 3 -2.22 9.21 6.06
CA LEU A 3 -1.93 7.81 5.71
C LEU A 3 -3.15 6.89 5.78
N TRP A 4 -3.96 7.00 6.84
CA TRP A 4 -5.17 6.18 6.99
C TRP A 4 -6.17 6.42 5.86
N LYS A 5 -6.27 7.68 5.40
CA LYS A 5 -7.10 8.06 4.26
C LYS A 5 -6.63 7.41 2.96
N VAL A 6 -5.33 7.29 2.72
CA VAL A 6 -4.79 6.62 1.52
C VAL A 6 -5.14 5.13 1.51
N ILE A 7 -5.05 4.45 2.66
CA ILE A 7 -5.40 3.04 2.79
C ILE A 7 -6.90 2.81 2.60
N GLU A 8 -7.75 3.63 3.25
CA GLU A 8 -9.20 3.55 3.12
C GLU A 8 -9.66 3.82 1.68
N ASN A 9 -9.11 4.85 1.04
CA ASN A 9 -9.47 5.22 -0.33
C ASN A 9 -9.03 4.15 -1.34
N GLY A 10 -7.90 3.45 -1.11
CA GLY A 10 -7.45 2.37 -2.00
C GLY A 10 -8.43 1.19 -2.11
N VAL A 11 -9.28 0.99 -1.09
CA VAL A 11 -10.30 -0.07 -1.10
C VAL A 11 -11.43 0.21 -2.09
N THR A 12 -11.69 1.49 -2.40
CA THR A 12 -12.79 1.91 -3.28
C THR A 12 -12.35 2.25 -4.71
N LEU A 13 -11.04 2.35 -4.98
CA LEU A 13 -10.53 2.70 -6.31
C LEU A 13 -10.80 1.59 -7.34
N PRO A 14 -11.07 1.93 -8.62
CA PRO A 14 -11.16 0.94 -9.69
C PRO A 14 -9.87 0.10 -9.83
N LYS A 15 -9.98 -1.14 -10.29
CA LYS A 15 -8.82 -2.00 -10.59
C LYS A 15 -8.20 -1.53 -11.91
N THR A 16 -6.89 -1.32 -11.93
CA THR A 16 -6.16 -1.08 -13.18
C THR A 16 -5.51 -2.40 -13.60
N GLN A 17 -5.81 -2.89 -14.80
CA GLN A 17 -5.19 -4.08 -15.38
C GLN A 17 -4.46 -3.68 -16.67
N VAL A 18 -3.21 -4.12 -16.81
CA VAL A 18 -2.42 -3.91 -18.04
C VAL A 18 -2.39 -5.24 -18.79
N VAL A 19 -3.05 -5.31 -19.94
CA VAL A 19 -3.06 -6.48 -20.83
C VAL A 19 -2.47 -6.04 -22.16
N GLU A 20 -1.38 -6.67 -22.59
CA GLU A 20 -0.69 -6.37 -23.87
C GLU A 20 -0.36 -4.87 -24.08
N GLY A 21 0.02 -4.17 -23.01
CA GLY A 21 0.32 -2.73 -23.06
C GLY A 21 -0.91 -1.81 -23.05
N VAL A 22 -2.11 -2.37 -23.06
CA VAL A 22 -3.37 -1.64 -22.88
C VAL A 22 -3.74 -1.60 -21.40
N THR A 23 -3.80 -0.39 -20.85
CA THR A 23 -4.24 -0.15 -19.47
C THR A 23 -5.77 -0.02 -19.43
N THR A 24 -6.44 -1.01 -18.86
CA THR A 24 -7.90 -1.03 -18.69
C THR A 24 -8.28 -0.79 -17.23
N VAL A 25 -9.13 0.21 -17.00
CA VAL A 25 -9.68 0.52 -15.68
C VAL A 25 -11.03 -0.19 -15.52
N MET A 26 -11.12 -1.11 -14.57
CA MET A 26 -12.32 -1.90 -14.30
C MET A 26 -12.95 -1.52 -12.94
N PRO A 27 -14.27 -1.28 -12.89
CA PRO A 27 -14.95 -1.07 -11.62
C PRO A 27 -14.95 -2.36 -10.78
N ILE A 28 -14.94 -2.22 -9.46
CA ILE A 28 -15.12 -3.35 -8.55
C ILE A 28 -16.61 -3.69 -8.54
N THR A 29 -17.01 -4.77 -9.20
CA THR A 29 -18.42 -5.16 -9.33
C THR A 29 -18.79 -6.32 -8.41
N THR A 30 -17.81 -7.13 -7.99
CA THR A 30 -18.08 -8.33 -7.18
C THR A 30 -17.88 -8.10 -5.69
N VAL A 31 -18.71 -8.77 -4.88
CA VAL A 31 -18.61 -8.77 -3.41
C VAL A 31 -17.29 -9.41 -2.95
N GLU A 32 -16.83 -10.42 -3.68
CA GLU A 32 -15.60 -11.16 -3.38
C GLU A 32 -14.35 -10.29 -3.59
N GLU A 33 -14.24 -9.55 -4.70
CA GLU A 33 -13.15 -8.59 -4.91
C GLU A 33 -13.14 -7.50 -3.83
N LYS A 34 -14.33 -7.02 -3.43
CA LYS A 34 -14.45 -6.03 -2.35
C LYS A 34 -14.00 -6.61 -1.00
N ALA A 35 -14.30 -7.87 -0.72
CA ALA A 35 -13.87 -8.57 0.49
C ALA A 35 -12.35 -8.81 0.48
N GLN A 36 -11.79 -9.27 -0.63
CA GLN A 36 -10.36 -9.49 -0.80
C GLN A 36 -9.57 -8.18 -0.61
N ARG A 37 -10.03 -7.06 -1.19
CA ARG A 37 -9.37 -5.76 -0.99
C ARG A 37 -9.40 -5.26 0.44
N ARG A 38 -10.48 -5.53 1.17
CA ARG A 38 -10.54 -5.21 2.61
C ARG A 38 -9.50 -6.01 3.38
N LEU A 39 -9.31 -7.28 3.05
CA LEU A 39 -8.28 -8.13 3.67
C LEU A 39 -6.87 -7.65 3.31
N GLU A 40 -6.62 -7.29 2.05
CA GLU A 40 -5.33 -6.71 1.64
C GLU A 40 -5.04 -5.37 2.33
N ALA A 41 -6.03 -4.48 2.41
CA ALA A 41 -5.89 -3.21 3.12
C ALA A 41 -5.61 -3.43 4.61
N LYS A 42 -6.26 -4.41 5.23
CA LYS A 42 -5.99 -4.80 6.62
C LYS A 42 -4.59 -5.38 6.78
N ALA A 43 -4.14 -6.25 5.87
CA ALA A 43 -2.79 -6.80 5.88
C ALA A 43 -1.73 -5.70 5.72
N ARG A 44 -1.91 -4.77 4.78
CA ARG A 44 -1.03 -3.59 4.59
C ARG A 44 -1.02 -2.69 5.81
N SER A 45 -2.19 -2.42 6.40
CA SER A 45 -2.31 -1.64 7.62
C SER A 45 -1.59 -2.29 8.79
N THR A 46 -1.73 -3.61 8.99
CA THR A 46 -1.06 -4.35 10.06
C THR A 46 0.44 -4.38 9.86
N LEU A 47 0.90 -4.65 8.63
CA LEU A 47 2.32 -4.62 8.27
C LEU A 47 2.91 -3.24 8.56
N MET A 48 2.23 -2.18 8.11
CA MET A 48 2.67 -0.81 8.32
C MET A 48 2.63 -0.43 9.80
N MET A 49 1.64 -0.87 10.58
CA MET A 49 1.60 -0.69 12.03
C MET A 49 2.79 -1.37 12.73
N GLY A 50 3.18 -2.59 12.33
CA GLY A 50 4.36 -3.26 12.90
C GLY A 50 5.67 -2.54 12.57
N ILE A 51 5.81 -2.10 11.31
CA ILE A 51 6.93 -1.31 10.80
C ILE A 51 7.04 0.04 11.52
N LEU A 52 5.91 0.73 11.65
CA LEU A 52 5.80 1.98 12.35
C LEU A 52 6.11 1.75 13.82
N ASN A 53 5.59 0.69 14.46
CA ASN A 53 5.81 0.41 15.89
C ASN A 53 7.30 0.38 16.28
N GLU A 54 8.11 -0.33 15.49
CA GLU A 54 9.56 -0.45 15.71
C GLU A 54 10.32 0.87 15.48
N HIS A 55 9.78 1.78 14.64
CA HIS A 55 10.42 3.05 14.28
C HIS A 55 9.53 4.28 14.51
N GLN A 56 8.60 4.22 15.49
CA GLN A 56 7.48 5.17 15.61
C GLN A 56 7.97 6.59 15.72
N LEU A 57 9.02 6.82 16.51
CA LEU A 57 9.56 8.16 16.73
C LEU A 57 10.07 8.81 15.44
N LYS A 58 10.59 8.02 14.50
CA LYS A 58 11.13 8.50 13.22
C LYS A 58 10.03 8.74 12.18
N PHE A 59 8.93 8.00 12.25
CA PHE A 59 7.81 8.16 11.32
C PHE A 59 6.75 9.15 11.83
N ASN A 60 6.54 9.25 13.14
CA ASN A 60 5.62 10.22 13.76
C ASN A 60 6.11 11.67 13.62
N SER A 61 7.41 11.89 13.39
CA SER A 61 7.97 13.21 13.09
C SER A 61 7.74 13.63 11.62
N ILE A 62 7.33 12.70 10.75
CA ILE A 62 7.09 12.97 9.34
C ILE A 62 5.67 13.52 9.15
N LYS A 63 5.59 14.81 8.82
CA LYS A 63 4.31 15.50 8.58
C LYS A 63 3.80 15.33 7.15
N ASP A 64 4.69 15.02 6.22
CA ASP A 64 4.43 14.96 4.79
C ASP A 64 4.31 13.52 4.27
N ALA A 65 3.29 13.27 3.45
CA ALA A 65 3.01 11.93 2.93
C ALA A 65 4.07 11.42 1.94
N LYS A 66 4.75 12.32 1.21
CA LYS A 66 5.81 11.96 0.26
C LYS A 66 7.07 11.52 1.00
N GLN A 67 7.44 12.25 2.06
CA GLN A 67 8.58 11.87 2.91
C GLN A 67 8.33 10.54 3.63
N LEU A 68 7.07 10.27 4.02
CA LEU A 68 6.68 9.01 4.63
C LEU A 68 6.86 7.84 3.64
N LEU A 69 6.38 8.03 2.40
CA LEU A 69 6.54 7.06 1.33
C LEU A 69 8.02 6.82 1.01
N GLU A 70 8.83 7.87 0.88
CA GLU A 70 10.27 7.75 0.61
C GLU A 70 11.02 7.03 1.75
N ALA A 71 10.68 7.31 3.00
CA ALA A 71 11.26 6.62 4.16
C ALA A 71 10.86 5.14 4.20
N ALA A 72 9.63 4.81 3.81
CA ALA A 72 9.20 3.43 3.63
C ALA A 72 9.91 2.75 2.45
N GLU A 73 10.02 3.40 1.29
CA GLU A 73 10.71 2.89 0.10
C GLU A 73 12.21 2.67 0.36
N LYS A 74 12.92 3.59 1.02
CA LYS A 74 14.33 3.38 1.38
C LYS A 74 14.55 2.18 2.29
N ARG A 75 13.55 1.85 3.12
CA ARG A 75 13.66 0.77 4.11
C ARG A 75 13.17 -0.58 3.58
N PHE A 76 12.12 -0.60 2.76
CA PHE A 76 11.49 -1.81 2.23
C PHE A 76 11.75 -2.05 0.74
N GLY A 77 12.17 -1.03 0.00
CA GLY A 77 12.55 -1.12 -1.42
C GLY A 77 13.86 -1.88 -1.66
N GLY A 78 14.59 -2.22 -0.60
CA GLY A 78 15.76 -3.11 -0.63
C GLY A 78 15.45 -4.59 -0.95
N ASN A 79 14.18 -4.96 -1.16
CA ASN A 79 13.78 -6.34 -1.47
C ASN A 79 13.82 -6.67 -2.98
N ALA A 80 14.36 -5.78 -3.83
CA ALA A 80 14.59 -6.06 -5.25
C ALA A 80 15.79 -6.99 -5.53
N ALA A 81 16.41 -7.57 -4.50
CA ALA A 81 17.59 -8.43 -4.63
C ALA A 81 17.42 -9.81 -3.95
N THR A 82 16.27 -10.48 -4.08
CA THR A 82 16.24 -11.94 -3.95
C THR A 82 16.53 -12.55 -5.32
N LYS A 83 17.84 -12.74 -5.55
CA LYS A 83 18.39 -13.66 -6.55
C LYS A 83 17.53 -14.93 -6.59
N LYS A 84 16.90 -15.19 -7.74
CA LYS A 84 16.62 -16.56 -8.18
C LYS A 84 17.94 -17.36 -8.09
N THR A 85 17.93 -18.43 -7.31
CA THR A 85 18.79 -19.60 -7.52
C THR A 85 17.86 -20.80 -7.50
#